data_AF-A0A7L6A862-F1
#
_entry.id   AF-A0A7L6A862-F1
#
_cell.length_a   1.000
_cell.length_b   1.000
_cell.length_c   1.000
_cell.angle_alpha   90.00
_cell.angle_beta   90.00
_cell.angle_gamma   90.00
#
_symmetry.space_group_name_H-M   'P 1'
#
loop_
_entity.id
_entity.type
_entity.pdbx_description
1 polymer ?
#
loop_
_entity_poly.entity_id
_entity_poly.type
_entity_poly.pdbx_seq_one_letter_code
_entity_poly.pdbx_strand_id
1 'polypeptide(L)'
;MQVIAVVNERFFQLVGTKNRTRKDGSPSGLSVWRGTCRDCGQLFEVTASANLGGISKTKSFTRIRCDACKPHRRPKATPQQGEGGAYSTPEKEKSE
;
A
#
# COMPACT_ATOMS: atom_id res chain seq x y z
N MET A 1 -29.05 -10.56 -5.81
CA MET A 1 -28.69 -9.22 -6.33
C MET A 1 -27.17 -9.12 -6.29
N GLN A 2 -26.50 -8.97 -7.44
CA GLN A 2 -25.03 -8.89 -7.51
C GLN A 2 -24.64 -7.42 -7.56
N VAL A 3 -23.87 -6.95 -6.58
CA VAL A 3 -23.41 -5.55 -6.54
C VAL A 3 -22.07 -5.46 -7.26
N ILE A 4 -22.04 -4.64 -8.31
CA ILE A 4 -20.85 -4.40 -9.14
C ILE A 4 -20.55 -2.90 -9.10
N ALA A 5 -19.32 -2.55 -8.78
CA ALA A 5 -18.82 -1.19 -8.90
C ALA A 5 -17.93 -1.08 -10.13
N VAL A 6 -18.16 -0.04 -10.93
CA VAL A 6 -17.28 0.33 -12.05
C VAL A 6 -16.47 1.55 -11.63
N VAL A 7 -15.15 1.39 -11.47
CA VAL A 7 -14.24 2.45 -11.06
C VAL A 7 -13.05 2.47 -12.00
N ASN A 8 -12.79 3.60 -12.67
CA ASN A 8 -11.73 3.75 -13.66
C ASN A 8 -11.75 2.63 -14.72
N GLU A 9 -12.93 2.38 -15.31
CA GLU A 9 -13.16 1.35 -16.34
C GLU A 9 -12.89 -0.09 -15.89
N ARG A 10 -12.88 -0.33 -14.56
CA ARG A 10 -12.67 -1.66 -13.99
C ARG A 10 -13.87 -2.11 -13.18
N PHE A 11 -14.13 -3.40 -13.24
CA PHE A 11 -15.19 -4.05 -12.50
C PHE A 11 -14.68 -4.58 -11.16
N PHE A 12 -15.41 -4.25 -10.10
CA PHE A 12 -15.23 -4.81 -8.78
C PHE A 12 -16.54 -5.42 -8.32
N GLN A 13 -16.50 -6.69 -7.93
CA GLN A 13 -17.65 -7.40 -7.41
C GLN A 13 -17.64 -7.39 -5.88
N LEU A 14 -18.75 -7.02 -5.25
CA LEU A 14 -18.91 -7.19 -3.81
C LEU A 14 -19.01 -8.69 -3.50
N VAL A 15 -18.07 -9.21 -2.69
CA VAL A 15 -18.02 -10.63 -2.31
C VAL A 15 -18.32 -10.87 -0.84
N GLY A 16 -18.33 -9.81 -0.02
CA GLY A 16 -18.75 -9.91 1.37
C GLY A 16 -18.59 -8.62 2.15
N THR A 17 -18.95 -8.69 3.42
CA THR A 17 -18.77 -7.62 4.40
C THR A 17 -18.08 -8.17 5.64
N LYS A 18 -17.21 -7.35 6.24
CA LYS A 18 -16.51 -7.66 7.49
C LYS A 18 -16.82 -6.57 8.51
N ASN A 19 -17.09 -6.98 9.73
CA ASN A 19 -17.20 -6.04 10.85
C ASN A 19 -15.82 -5.80 11.44
N ARG A 20 -15.48 -4.53 11.68
CA ARG A 20 -14.24 -4.13 12.34
C ARG A 20 -14.58 -3.15 13.45
N THR A 21 -14.03 -3.37 14.63
CA THR A 21 -14.01 -2.37 15.69
C THR A 21 -12.88 -1.39 15.42
N ARG A 22 -13.20 -0.10 15.38
CA ARG A 22 -12.21 0.97 15.26
C ARG A 22 -11.43 1.14 16.56
N LYS A 23 -10.35 1.93 16.52
CA LYS A 23 -9.50 2.18 17.70
C LYS A 23 -10.26 2.87 18.84
N ASP A 24 -11.31 3.63 18.51
CA ASP A 24 -12.22 4.31 19.43
C ASP A 24 -13.31 3.38 20.00
N GLY A 25 -13.29 2.08 19.69
CA GLY A 25 -14.30 1.12 20.14
C GLY A 25 -15.58 1.11 19.30
N SER A 26 -15.74 2.04 18.35
CA SER A 26 -16.95 2.12 17.53
C SER A 26 -16.99 1.01 16.47
N PRO A 27 -18.15 0.39 16.21
CA PRO A 27 -18.31 -0.58 15.14
C PRO A 27 -18.20 0.11 13.77
N SER A 28 -17.51 -0.54 12.82
CA SER A 28 -17.37 -0.08 11.45
C SER A 28 -17.52 -1.23 10.47
N GLY A 29 -18.42 -1.08 9.51
CA GLY A 29 -18.57 -2.02 8.40
C GLY A 29 -17.47 -1.82 7.35
N LEU A 30 -16.90 -2.92 6.90
CA LEU A 30 -16.01 -2.99 5.75
C LEU A 30 -16.65 -3.86 4.68
N SER A 31 -16.49 -3.49 3.42
CA SER A 31 -16.89 -4.28 2.27
C SER A 31 -15.67 -4.90 1.62
N VAL A 32 -15.75 -6.17 1.27
CA VAL A 32 -14.74 -6.93 0.55
C VAL A 32 -15.14 -6.97 -0.91
N TRP A 33 -14.29 -6.42 -1.75
CA TRP A 33 -14.47 -6.32 -3.18
C TRP A 33 -13.44 -7.18 -3.89
N ARG A 34 -13.86 -7.89 -4.92
CA ARG A 34 -13.01 -8.71 -5.76
C ARG A 34 -12.83 -8.04 -7.11
N GLY A 35 -11.57 -7.87 -7.53
CA GLY A 35 -11.20 -7.36 -8.84
C GLY A 35 -10.22 -8.29 -9.54
N THR A 36 -9.94 -8.01 -10.81
CA THR A 36 -9.04 -8.81 -11.65
C THR A 36 -7.72 -8.09 -11.85
N CYS A 37 -6.59 -8.77 -11.66
CA CYS A 37 -5.25 -8.21 -11.87
C CYS A 37 -5.06 -7.85 -13.35
N ARG A 38 -4.53 -6.65 -13.63
CA ARG A 38 -4.26 -6.22 -15.02
C ARG A 38 -3.15 -7.04 -15.68
N ASP A 39 -2.15 -7.45 -14.90
CA ASP A 39 -0.92 -8.02 -15.46
C ASP A 39 -1.02 -9.53 -15.64
N CYS A 40 -1.68 -10.24 -14.72
CA CYS A 40 -1.73 -11.71 -14.72
C CYS A 40 -3.14 -12.31 -14.72
N GLY A 41 -4.18 -11.48 -14.76
CA GLY A 41 -5.57 -11.94 -14.77
C GLY A 41 -6.07 -12.57 -13.46
N GLN A 42 -5.21 -12.77 -12.47
CA GLN A 42 -5.61 -13.36 -11.18
C GLN A 42 -6.58 -12.47 -10.42
N LEU A 43 -7.56 -13.10 -9.77
CA LEU A 43 -8.49 -12.41 -8.89
C LEU A 43 -7.75 -11.95 -7.62
N PHE A 44 -8.06 -10.75 -7.15
CA PHE A 44 -7.57 -10.23 -5.88
C PHE A 44 -8.68 -9.53 -5.13
N GLU A 45 -8.52 -9.48 -3.81
CA GLU A 45 -9.50 -8.85 -2.93
C GLU A 45 -8.96 -7.52 -2.38
N VAL A 46 -9.87 -6.56 -2.24
CA VAL A 46 -9.62 -5.28 -1.58
C VAL A 46 -10.70 -5.03 -0.57
N THR A 47 -10.31 -4.48 0.58
CA THR A 47 -11.24 -4.08 1.62
C THR A 47 -11.41 -2.57 1.59
N ALA A 48 -12.65 -2.10 1.61
CA ALA A 48 -13.01 -0.70 1.63
C ALA A 48 -14.08 -0.44 2.70
N SER A 49 -14.30 0.83 3.06
CA SER A 49 -15.44 1.20 3.90
C SER A 49 -16.74 0.74 3.24
N ALA A 50 -17.69 0.26 4.04
CA ALA A 50 -19.01 -0.14 3.54
C ALA A 50 -19.85 1.05 3.02
N ASN A 51 -19.41 2.29 3.25
CA ASN A 51 -20.08 3.47 2.72
C ASN A 51 -19.80 3.64 1.22
N LEU A 52 -20.83 3.38 0.40
CA LEU A 52 -20.78 3.46 -1.07
C LEU A 52 -20.40 4.86 -1.59
N GLY A 53 -20.76 5.93 -0.87
CA GLY A 53 -20.43 7.31 -1.24
C GLY A 53 -18.92 7.63 -1.22
N GLY A 54 -18.11 6.74 -0.63
CA GLY A 54 -16.66 6.85 -0.57
C GLY A 54 -15.91 5.96 -1.58
N ILE A 55 -16.60 5.15 -2.40
CA ILE A 55 -15.96 4.17 -3.29
C ILE A 55 -15.00 4.84 -4.27
N SER A 56 -15.43 5.92 -4.94
CA SER A 56 -14.60 6.68 -5.88
C SER A 56 -13.40 7.37 -5.22
N LYS A 57 -13.48 7.67 -3.93
CA LYS A 57 -12.42 8.34 -3.15
C LYS A 57 -11.46 7.37 -2.47
N THR A 58 -11.80 6.08 -2.41
CA THR A 58 -11.04 5.10 -1.65
C THR A 58 -9.91 4.52 -2.50
N LYS A 59 -8.66 4.71 -2.05
CA LYS A 59 -7.44 4.17 -2.69
C LYS A 59 -7.44 2.65 -2.88
N SER A 60 -8.30 1.93 -2.18
CA SER A 60 -8.51 0.49 -2.39
C SER A 60 -8.95 0.17 -3.82
N PHE A 61 -9.76 1.02 -4.46
CA PHE A 61 -10.25 0.80 -5.84
C PHE A 61 -9.30 1.32 -6.91
N THR A 62 -8.24 2.04 -6.55
CA THR A 62 -7.16 2.40 -7.49
C THR A 62 -6.14 1.26 -7.65
N ARG A 63 -6.30 0.16 -6.91
CA ARG A 63 -5.42 -1.00 -7.00
C ARG A 63 -5.65 -1.73 -8.32
N ILE A 64 -4.60 -1.83 -9.13
CA ILE A 64 -4.65 -2.45 -10.46
C ILE A 64 -3.98 -3.83 -10.55
N ARG A 65 -3.21 -4.22 -9.53
CA ARG A 65 -2.38 -5.43 -9.49
C ARG A 65 -2.60 -6.26 -8.22
N CYS A 66 -2.53 -7.58 -8.34
CA CYS A 66 -2.51 -8.52 -7.20
C CYS A 66 -1.21 -8.36 -6.39
N ASP A 67 -1.14 -8.96 -5.20
CA ASP A 67 0.04 -8.79 -4.31
C ASP A 67 1.33 -9.34 -4.93
N ALA A 68 1.23 -10.41 -5.73
CA ALA A 68 2.38 -10.98 -6.44
C ALA A 68 2.93 -10.07 -7.55
N CYS A 69 2.05 -9.32 -8.25
CA CYS A 69 2.45 -8.39 -9.31
C CYS A 69 2.74 -6.98 -8.79
N LYS A 70 2.57 -6.71 -7.49
CA LYS A 70 2.96 -5.42 -6.92
C LYS A 70 4.49 -5.31 -7.02
N PRO A 71 5.02 -4.19 -7.56
CA PRO A 71 6.45 -3.96 -7.51
C PRO A 71 6.85 -3.90 -6.03
N HIS A 72 7.67 -4.84 -5.58
CA HIS A 72 8.32 -4.75 -4.29
C HIS A 72 9.12 -3.44 -4.31
N ARG A 73 8.68 -2.44 -3.54
CA ARG A 73 9.52 -1.26 -3.32
C ARG A 73 10.82 -1.79 -2.73
N ARG A 74 11.96 -1.51 -3.38
CA ARG A 74 13.26 -1.76 -2.77
C ARG A 74 13.21 -1.17 -1.36
N PRO A 75 13.62 -1.92 -0.31
CA PRO A 75 13.76 -1.32 1.01
C PRO A 75 14.62 -0.07 0.86
N LYS A 76 14.18 1.05 1.44
CA LYS A 76 15.02 2.24 1.56
C LYS A 76 16.30 1.77 2.23
N ALA A 77 17.44 1.89 1.55
CA ALA A 77 18.72 1.69 2.18
C ALA A 77 18.78 2.61 3.41
N THR A 78 18.81 2.01 4.60
CA THR A 78 19.14 2.73 5.82
C THR A 78 20.55 3.30 5.59
N PRO A 79 20.77 4.62 5.72
CA PRO A 79 22.13 5.13 5.77
C PRO A 79 22.79 4.46 6.98
N GLN A 80 23.80 3.62 6.75
CA GLN A 80 24.70 3.21 7.82
C GLN A 80 25.35 4.49 8.34
N GLN A 81 24.98 4.92 9.54
CA GLN A 81 25.72 5.94 10.27
C GLN A 81 27.14 5.42 10.45
N GLY A 82 28.10 6.09 9.83
CA GLY A 82 29.51 5.79 9.96
C GLY A 82 29.94 5.86 11.42
N GLU A 83 30.46 4.74 11.91
CA GLU A 83 31.25 4.71 13.13
C GLU A 83 32.53 5.53 12.91
N GLY A 84 32.82 6.41 13.87
CA GLY A 84 33.84 7.44 13.74
C GLY A 84 35.25 6.87 13.58
N GLY A 85 35.89 7.23 12.46
CA GLY A 85 37.34 7.24 12.34
C GLY A 85 37.89 8.54 12.91
N ALA A 86 38.54 8.45 14.07
CA ALA A 86 39.27 9.55 14.69
C ALA A 86 40.35 10.10 13.73
N TYR A 87 40.49 11.41 13.75
CA TYR A 87 41.44 12.20 12.97
C TYR A 87 42.89 11.83 13.29
N SER A 88 43.67 11.44 12.28
CA SER A 88 45.14 11.52 12.31
C SER A 88 45.55 12.70 11.43
N THR A 89 45.95 13.80 12.07
CA THR A 89 46.53 14.98 11.44
C THR A 89 47.98 14.68 11.03
N PRO A 90 48.40 14.85 9.76
CA PRO A 90 49.83 14.96 9.44
C PRO A 90 50.28 16.41 9.62
N GLU A 91 51.25 16.62 10.51
CA GLU A 91 51.96 17.90 10.68
C GLU A 91 52.69 18.25 9.37
N LYS A 92 52.52 19.49 8.95
CA LYS A 92 53.09 20.05 7.73
C LYS A 92 54.51 20.52 8.04
N GLU A 93 55.50 19.81 7.49
CA GLU A 93 56.90 20.18 7.45
C GLU A 93 57.06 21.56 6.78
N LYS A 94 57.60 22.53 7.51
CA LYS A 94 57.89 23.89 7.02
C LYS A 94 59.35 23.91 6.55
N SER A 95 59.53 24.06 5.24
CA SER A 95 60.81 24.39 4.61
C SER A 95 61.20 25.82 4.93
N GLU A 96 62.43 26.01 5.41
CA GLU A 96 63.28 27.21 5.22
C GLU A 96 64.75 26.80 5.43
#